data_AF-A0A0D2MMK5-F1
#
_entry.id   AF-A0A0D2MMK5-F1
#
_cell.length_a   1.000
_cell.length_b   1.000
_cell.length_c   1.000
_cell.angle_alpha   90.00
_cell.angle_beta   90.00
_cell.angle_gamma   90.00
#
_symmetry.space_group_name_H-M   'P 1'
#
loop_
_entity.id
_entity.type
_entity.pdbx_description
1 polymer ?
#
loop_
_entity_poly.entity_id
_entity_poly.type
_entity_poly.pdbx_seq_one_letter_code
_entity_poly.pdbx_strand_id
1 'polypeptide(L)'
;KKLVFQNKYNANTIYEWNIDGMSEYNILRLLQQMKMVSNVYKTQNQNGIISDHAIANLLVAGFTGQLKGWWDHALTKTQQKEILKAIKKDDQGIIILDEQGREIQDAVATLIFSISKHFIGDPSHLKDRNSELLSNLKCKKSTDFKWYKDFFMTRIMKRSDNQQSFWKEKFLTGLPTLLGEKFRNQIRENIRGIIPYEKLTYGELISFTQKE
;
A
#
# COMPACT_ATOMS: atom_id res chain seq x y z
N LYS A 1 12.87 -26.03 4.05
CA LYS A 1 12.38 -24.62 3.99
C LYS A 1 11.11 -24.52 4.84
N LYS A 2 10.86 -23.40 5.55
CA LYS A 2 9.75 -23.28 6.52
C LYS A 2 8.78 -22.16 6.10
N LEU A 3 7.49 -22.41 6.25
CA LEU A 3 6.40 -21.44 6.03
C LEU A 3 6.42 -20.32 7.09
N VAL A 4 6.09 -19.11 6.64
CA VAL A 4 6.39 -17.79 7.24
C VAL A 4 5.61 -17.45 8.53
N PHE A 5 4.66 -18.28 8.97
CA PHE A 5 3.95 -18.04 10.23
C PHE A 5 4.78 -18.47 11.44
N GLN A 6 5.76 -17.65 11.84
CA GLN A 6 6.59 -17.88 13.03
C GLN A 6 6.69 -16.64 13.91
N ASN A 7 6.54 -16.82 15.22
CA ASN A 7 6.71 -15.78 16.24
C ASN A 7 8.18 -15.53 16.61
N LYS A 8 9.12 -16.29 16.02
CA LYS A 8 10.56 -16.16 16.25
C LYS A 8 11.31 -16.40 14.94
N TYR A 9 12.22 -15.50 14.59
CA TYR A 9 13.11 -15.66 13.45
C TYR A 9 14.51 -16.08 13.92
N ASN A 10 15.22 -16.86 13.10
CA ASN A 10 16.57 -17.34 13.37
C ASN A 10 17.50 -16.91 12.23
N ALA A 11 18.66 -16.37 12.59
CA ALA A 11 19.67 -15.90 11.65
C ALA A 11 20.26 -17.01 10.74
N ASN A 12 20.15 -18.28 11.12
CA ASN A 12 20.71 -19.41 10.36
C ASN A 12 19.71 -20.07 9.40
N THR A 13 18.50 -19.53 9.26
CA THR A 13 17.45 -20.11 8.40
C THR A 13 17.20 -19.23 7.19
N ILE A 14 17.15 -19.80 5.98
CA ILE A 14 16.64 -19.13 4.78
C ILE A 14 15.10 -19.28 4.77
N TYR A 15 14.41 -18.15 4.78
CA TYR A 15 12.94 -18.09 4.72
C TYR A 15 12.45 -18.03 3.28
N GLU A 16 11.29 -18.63 3.02
CA GLU A 16 10.65 -18.54 1.70
C GLU A 16 9.72 -17.34 1.61
N TRP A 17 9.73 -16.70 0.44
CA TRP A 17 8.92 -15.53 0.16
C TRP A 17 8.07 -15.82 -1.08
N ASN A 18 6.75 -15.82 -0.90
CA ASN A 18 5.78 -15.95 -1.98
C ASN A 18 4.67 -14.91 -1.77
N ILE A 19 4.15 -14.35 -2.87
CA ILE A 19 3.02 -13.41 -2.91
C ILE A 19 1.83 -13.93 -3.72
N ASP A 20 1.87 -15.19 -4.16
CA ASP A 20 0.79 -15.78 -4.95
C ASP A 20 -0.55 -15.74 -4.21
N GLY A 21 -1.56 -15.17 -4.88
CA GLY A 21 -2.90 -14.98 -4.32
C GLY A 21 -3.00 -13.96 -3.17
N MET A 22 -1.94 -13.19 -2.88
CA MET A 22 -1.98 -12.19 -1.81
C MET A 22 -2.61 -10.87 -2.25
N SER A 23 -3.34 -10.22 -1.34
CA SER A 23 -3.78 -8.83 -1.48
C SER A 23 -2.63 -7.85 -1.26
N GLU A 24 -2.76 -6.61 -1.74
CA GLU A 24 -1.76 -5.54 -1.50
C GLU A 24 -1.39 -5.39 -0.01
N TYR A 25 -2.38 -5.46 0.88
CA TYR A 25 -2.16 -5.40 2.32
C TYR A 25 -1.32 -6.57 2.83
N ASN A 26 -1.58 -7.79 2.35
CA ASN A 26 -0.83 -8.98 2.74
C ASN A 26 0.60 -8.94 2.19
N ILE A 27 0.80 -8.37 0.99
CA ILE A 27 2.13 -8.13 0.42
C ILE A 27 2.91 -7.13 1.29
N LEU A 28 2.30 -6.02 1.71
CA LEU A 28 2.94 -5.06 2.64
C LEU A 28 3.35 -5.72 3.97
N ARG A 29 2.47 -6.58 4.52
CA ARG A 29 2.78 -7.34 5.73
C ARG A 29 3.96 -8.30 5.52
N LEU A 30 4.03 -8.98 4.38
CA LEU A 30 5.17 -9.84 4.02
C LEU A 30 6.47 -9.03 3.89
N LEU A 31 6.42 -7.86 3.28
CA LEU A 31 7.57 -6.96 3.15
C LEU A 31 8.07 -6.45 4.52
N GLN A 32 7.16 -6.18 5.46
CA GLN A 32 7.53 -5.88 6.84
C GLN A 32 8.21 -7.08 7.52
N GLN A 33 7.78 -8.31 7.24
CA GLN A 33 8.44 -9.52 7.73
C GLN A 33 9.84 -9.71 7.14
N MET A 34 10.04 -9.45 5.84
CA MET A 34 11.37 -9.43 5.23
C MET A 34 12.29 -8.44 5.95
N LYS A 35 11.80 -7.25 6.29
CA LYS A 35 12.55 -6.25 7.06
C LYS A 35 12.92 -6.77 8.46
N MET A 36 11.98 -7.42 9.15
CA MET A 36 12.23 -8.01 10.47
C MET A 36 13.28 -9.13 10.40
N VAL A 37 13.17 -10.04 9.43
CA VAL A 37 14.15 -11.11 9.20
C VAL A 37 15.52 -10.54 8.88
N SER A 38 15.59 -9.49 8.07
CA SER A 38 16.84 -8.79 7.75
C SER A 38 17.52 -8.22 8.99
N ASN A 39 16.76 -7.60 9.89
CA ASN A 39 17.30 -7.09 11.16
C ASN A 39 17.80 -8.23 12.07
N VAL A 40 17.16 -9.39 12.04
CA VAL A 40 17.62 -10.57 12.77
C VAL A 40 18.92 -11.09 12.19
N TYR A 41 19.07 -11.15 10.86
CA TYR A 41 20.35 -11.48 10.23
C TYR A 41 21.46 -10.47 10.60
N LYS A 42 21.14 -9.18 10.74
CA LYS A 42 22.11 -8.17 11.18
C LYS A 42 22.54 -8.33 12.64
N THR A 43 21.60 -8.69 13.53
CA THR A 43 21.81 -8.62 14.99
C THR A 43 22.20 -9.93 15.66
N GLN A 44 21.81 -11.09 15.11
CA GLN A 44 21.99 -12.40 15.77
C GLN A 44 23.09 -13.28 15.18
N ASN A 45 23.81 -12.83 14.15
CA ASN A 45 24.89 -13.63 13.58
C ASN A 45 26.16 -13.56 14.44
N GLN A 46 26.51 -14.69 15.05
CA GLN A 46 27.62 -14.86 15.99
C GLN A 46 29.02 -14.74 15.35
N ASN A 47 29.12 -14.77 14.01
CA ASN A 47 30.39 -14.86 13.27
C ASN A 47 30.83 -13.54 12.59
N GLY A 48 30.20 -12.41 12.90
CA GLY A 48 30.51 -11.09 12.34
C GLY A 48 29.31 -10.40 11.70
N ILE A 49 29.45 -9.08 11.46
CA ILE A 49 28.41 -8.25 10.84
C ILE A 49 28.19 -8.73 9.40
N ILE A 50 27.05 -9.38 9.13
CA ILE A 50 26.66 -9.69 7.74
C ILE A 50 26.34 -8.37 7.06
N SER A 51 26.97 -8.15 5.90
CA SER A 51 26.74 -6.96 5.09
C SER A 51 25.29 -6.91 4.58
N ASP A 52 24.76 -5.71 4.40
CA ASP A 52 23.40 -5.53 3.89
C ASP A 52 23.24 -6.16 2.49
N HIS A 53 24.30 -6.08 1.67
CA HIS A 53 24.39 -6.78 0.39
C HIS A 53 24.22 -8.30 0.52
N ALA A 54 24.88 -8.93 1.50
CA ALA A 54 24.76 -10.37 1.70
C ALA A 54 23.35 -10.75 2.19
N ILE A 55 22.73 -9.91 3.02
CA ILE A 55 21.35 -10.12 3.47
C ILE A 55 20.35 -10.03 2.31
N ALA A 56 20.51 -9.04 1.41
CA ALA A 56 19.68 -8.94 0.22
C ALA A 56 19.78 -10.21 -0.64
N ASN A 57 20.98 -10.77 -0.80
CA ASN A 57 21.17 -12.05 -1.50
C ASN A 57 20.47 -13.23 -0.79
N LEU A 58 20.51 -13.29 0.55
CA LEU A 58 19.80 -14.32 1.32
C LEU A 58 18.28 -14.22 1.15
N LEU A 59 17.73 -13.00 1.10
CA LEU A 59 16.29 -12.80 0.83
C LEU A 59 15.92 -13.28 -0.58
N VAL A 60 16.72 -12.91 -1.59
CA VAL A 60 16.50 -13.33 -2.99
C VAL A 60 16.57 -14.85 -3.14
N ALA A 61 17.49 -15.52 -2.45
CA ALA A 61 17.57 -16.99 -2.44
C ALA A 61 16.29 -17.65 -1.89
N GLY A 62 15.53 -16.93 -1.08
CA GLY A 62 14.22 -17.33 -0.55
C GLY A 62 13.04 -17.09 -1.49
N PHE A 63 13.21 -16.39 -2.63
CA PHE A 63 12.10 -16.06 -3.50
C PHE A 63 11.49 -17.31 -4.17
N THR A 64 10.16 -17.33 -4.20
CA THR A 64 9.34 -18.38 -4.83
C THR A 64 8.13 -17.73 -5.51
N GLY A 65 7.39 -18.49 -6.31
CA GLY A 65 6.18 -18.00 -6.99
C GLY A 65 6.43 -16.74 -7.83
N GLN A 66 5.48 -15.79 -7.80
CA GLN A 66 5.59 -14.52 -8.52
C GLN A 66 6.83 -13.69 -8.16
N LEU A 67 7.33 -13.73 -6.92
CA LEU A 67 8.56 -13.01 -6.57
C LEU A 67 9.78 -13.55 -7.32
N LYS A 68 9.89 -14.88 -7.43
CA LYS A 68 10.95 -15.52 -8.21
C LYS A 68 10.77 -15.26 -9.71
N GLY A 69 9.53 -15.33 -10.20
CA GLY A 69 9.19 -14.99 -11.58
C GLY A 69 9.64 -13.58 -11.97
N TRP A 70 9.29 -12.59 -11.15
CA TRP A 70 9.72 -11.20 -11.32
C TRP A 70 11.24 -11.05 -11.27
N TRP A 71 11.88 -11.64 -10.26
CA TRP A 71 13.33 -11.53 -10.11
C TRP A 71 14.06 -12.11 -11.32
N ASP A 72 13.74 -13.35 -11.72
CA ASP A 72 14.51 -14.07 -12.74
C ASP A 72 14.20 -13.63 -14.17
N HIS A 73 12.96 -13.21 -14.46
CA HIS A 73 12.49 -13.00 -15.83
C HIS A 73 12.11 -11.56 -16.15
N ALA A 74 11.67 -10.76 -15.17
CA ALA A 74 11.25 -9.38 -15.41
C ALA A 74 12.40 -8.37 -15.24
N LEU A 75 13.35 -8.64 -14.34
CA LEU A 75 14.52 -7.79 -14.13
C LEU A 75 15.69 -8.20 -15.02
N THR A 76 16.36 -7.20 -15.59
CA THR A 76 17.66 -7.40 -16.24
C THR A 76 18.76 -7.68 -15.21
N LYS A 77 19.85 -8.33 -15.64
CA LYS A 77 21.03 -8.55 -14.78
C LYS A 77 21.63 -7.26 -14.23
N THR A 78 21.55 -6.17 -14.98
CA THR A 78 21.98 -4.84 -14.53
C THR A 78 21.11 -4.35 -13.38
N GLN A 79 19.78 -4.39 -13.52
CA GLN A 79 18.85 -3.99 -12.46
C GLN A 79 18.99 -4.85 -11.20
N GLN A 80 19.14 -6.17 -11.36
CA GLN A 80 19.41 -7.05 -10.22
C GLN A 80 20.68 -6.62 -9.47
N LYS A 81 21.75 -6.29 -10.20
CA LYS A 81 23.02 -5.84 -9.63
C LYS A 81 22.90 -4.47 -8.96
N GLU A 82 22.14 -3.54 -9.55
CA GLU A 82 21.87 -2.22 -8.94
C GLU A 82 21.13 -2.37 -7.61
N ILE A 83 20.12 -3.22 -7.54
CA ILE A 83 19.40 -3.52 -6.30
C ILE A 83 20.32 -4.16 -5.27
N LEU A 84 21.09 -5.19 -5.67
CA LEU A 84 21.97 -5.95 -4.77
C LEU A 84 23.24 -5.21 -4.34
N LYS A 85 23.57 -4.08 -4.97
CA LYS A 85 24.72 -3.23 -4.63
C LYS A 85 24.30 -1.82 -4.23
N ALA A 86 23.03 -1.64 -3.86
CA ALA A 86 22.51 -0.32 -3.57
C ALA A 86 23.18 0.26 -2.32
N ILE A 87 23.49 1.55 -2.43
CA ILE A 87 24.06 2.37 -1.36
C ILE A 87 23.11 3.53 -1.08
N LYS A 88 23.13 4.01 0.15
CA LYS A 88 22.25 5.05 0.62
C LYS A 88 22.62 6.38 -0.04
N LYS A 89 21.60 7.07 -0.55
CA LYS A 89 21.72 8.41 -1.14
C LYS A 89 20.76 9.36 -0.47
N ASP A 90 21.10 10.65 -0.47
CA ASP A 90 20.20 11.71 -0.04
C ASP A 90 19.19 12.07 -1.15
N ASP A 91 18.33 13.05 -0.86
CA ASP A 91 17.28 13.52 -1.77
C ASP A 91 17.85 14.17 -3.05
N GLN A 92 19.13 14.53 -3.07
CA GLN A 92 19.84 15.10 -4.21
C GLN A 92 20.63 14.04 -4.99
N GLY A 93 20.59 12.77 -4.54
CA GLY A 93 21.29 11.65 -5.17
C GLY A 93 22.76 11.52 -4.76
N ILE A 94 23.21 12.28 -3.76
CA ILE A 94 24.59 12.23 -3.23
C ILE A 94 24.71 11.05 -2.27
N ILE A 95 25.83 10.33 -2.34
CA ILE A 95 26.10 9.16 -1.51
C ILE A 95 26.26 9.59 -0.04
N ILE A 96 25.53 8.92 0.85
CA ILE A 96 25.65 9.13 2.29
C ILE A 96 26.73 8.22 2.85
N LEU A 97 27.69 8.82 3.55
CA LEU A 97 28.79 8.12 4.21
C LEU A 97 28.51 7.97 5.72
N ASP A 98 29.06 6.91 6.32
CA ASP A 98 29.08 6.73 7.77
C ASP A 98 30.13 7.64 8.45
N GLU A 99 30.20 7.59 9.78
CA GLU A 99 31.16 8.36 10.59
C GLU A 99 32.63 8.05 10.25
N GLN A 100 32.89 6.94 9.56
CA GLN A 100 34.22 6.52 9.12
C GLN A 100 34.47 6.81 7.63
N GLY A 101 33.57 7.56 6.97
CA GLY A 101 33.69 7.93 5.56
C GLY A 101 33.39 6.78 4.58
N ARG A 102 32.75 5.70 5.03
CA ARG A 102 32.40 4.55 4.19
C ARG A 102 30.96 4.66 3.69
N GLU A 103 30.71 4.16 2.50
CA GLU A 103 29.38 4.13 1.91
C GLU A 103 28.42 3.27 2.76
N ILE A 104 27.26 3.83 3.10
CA ILE A 104 26.22 3.09 3.81
C ILE A 104 25.49 2.20 2.80
N GLN A 105 25.46 0.90 3.07
CA GLN A 105 24.76 -0.07 2.23
C GLN A 105 23.24 0.00 2.45
N ASP A 106 22.47 -0.12 1.37
CA ASP A 106 21.01 0.04 1.38
C ASP A 106 20.29 -0.94 0.43
N ALA A 107 20.93 -2.09 0.15
CA ALA A 107 20.43 -3.14 -0.72
C ALA A 107 19.12 -3.77 -0.24
N VAL A 108 18.97 -4.01 1.07
CA VAL A 108 17.74 -4.58 1.64
C VAL A 108 16.57 -3.61 1.49
N ALA A 109 16.77 -2.34 1.82
CA ALA A 109 15.73 -1.33 1.69
C ALA A 109 15.35 -1.12 0.22
N THR A 110 16.34 -1.04 -0.66
CA THR A 110 16.14 -0.92 -2.10
C THR A 110 15.40 -2.13 -2.68
N LEU A 111 15.73 -3.35 -2.25
CA LEU A 111 15.02 -4.56 -2.66
C LEU A 111 13.56 -4.54 -2.23
N ILE A 112 13.29 -4.25 -0.95
CA ILE A 112 11.92 -4.16 -0.41
C ILE A 112 11.11 -3.09 -1.12
N PHE A 113 11.71 -1.92 -1.35
CA PHE A 113 11.08 -0.82 -2.08
C PHE A 113 10.78 -1.20 -3.53
N SER A 114 11.71 -1.87 -4.22
CA SER A 114 11.52 -2.31 -5.60
C SER A 114 10.37 -3.31 -5.73
N ILE A 115 10.26 -4.25 -4.80
CA ILE A 115 9.13 -5.20 -4.74
C ILE A 115 7.82 -4.45 -4.50
N SER A 116 7.79 -3.55 -3.51
CA SER A 116 6.60 -2.74 -3.22
C SER A 116 6.17 -1.94 -4.46
N LYS A 117 7.11 -1.25 -5.10
CA LYS A 117 6.85 -0.42 -6.28
C LYS A 117 6.31 -1.24 -7.45
N HIS A 118 6.81 -2.46 -7.65
CA HIS A 118 6.36 -3.32 -8.76
C HIS A 118 4.97 -3.93 -8.51
N PHE A 119 4.74 -4.52 -7.33
CA PHE A 119 3.53 -5.31 -7.08
C PHE A 119 2.37 -4.53 -6.46
N ILE A 120 2.65 -3.43 -5.77
CA ILE A 120 1.63 -2.57 -5.14
C ILE A 120 1.50 -1.25 -5.90
N GLY A 121 2.61 -0.76 -6.47
CA GLY A 121 2.69 0.54 -7.10
C GLY A 121 3.37 1.57 -6.21
N ASP A 122 3.68 2.72 -6.79
CA ASP A 122 4.27 3.84 -6.05
C ASP A 122 3.20 4.48 -5.14
N PRO A 123 3.42 4.59 -3.82
CA PRO A 123 2.50 5.27 -2.91
C PRO A 123 2.16 6.70 -3.33
N SER A 124 3.06 7.39 -4.04
CA SER A 124 2.82 8.72 -4.59
C SER A 124 1.74 8.72 -5.69
N HIS A 125 1.73 7.71 -6.55
CA HIS A 125 0.77 7.52 -7.64
C HIS A 125 -0.50 6.74 -7.25
N LEU A 126 -0.53 6.12 -6.06
CA LEU A 126 -1.77 5.53 -5.52
C LEU A 126 -2.89 6.57 -5.42
N LYS A 127 -2.56 7.85 -5.22
CA LYS A 127 -3.54 8.95 -5.18
C LYS A 127 -4.25 9.12 -6.53
N ASP A 128 -3.52 9.03 -7.63
CA ASP A 128 -4.06 9.21 -8.99
C ASP A 128 -4.96 8.04 -9.39
N ARG A 129 -4.51 6.81 -9.14
CA ARG A 129 -5.29 5.60 -9.38
C ARG A 129 -6.54 5.54 -8.49
N ASN A 130 -6.44 5.99 -7.23
CA ASN A 130 -7.60 6.11 -6.34
C ASN A 130 -8.57 7.20 -6.81
N SER A 131 -8.08 8.30 -7.39
CA SER A 131 -8.89 9.38 -7.96
C SER A 131 -9.78 8.87 -9.08
N GLU A 132 -9.20 8.12 -10.02
CA GLU A 132 -9.91 7.55 -11.15
C GLU A 132 -10.89 6.43 -10.75
N LEU A 133 -10.50 5.56 -9.82
CA LEU A 133 -11.38 4.52 -9.31
C LEU A 133 -12.53 5.09 -8.46
N LEU A 134 -12.29 6.16 -7.71
CA LEU A 134 -13.33 6.83 -6.91
C LEU A 134 -14.28 7.64 -7.79
N SER A 135 -13.77 8.31 -8.84
CA SER A 135 -14.61 9.05 -9.78
C SER A 135 -15.50 8.15 -10.63
N ASN A 136 -15.10 6.88 -10.82
CA ASN A 136 -15.88 5.89 -11.56
C ASN A 136 -16.71 4.96 -10.66
N LEU A 137 -16.61 5.08 -9.32
CA LEU A 137 -17.33 4.22 -8.40
C LEU A 137 -18.85 4.46 -8.48
N LYS A 138 -19.61 3.39 -8.69
CA LYS A 138 -21.07 3.41 -8.68
C LYS A 138 -21.62 2.19 -7.92
N CYS A 139 -22.60 2.44 -7.07
CA CYS A 139 -23.42 1.44 -6.41
C CYS A 139 -24.50 0.96 -7.38
N LYS A 140 -24.41 -0.29 -7.83
CA LYS A 140 -25.34 -0.84 -8.83
C LYS A 140 -26.68 -1.25 -8.23
N LYS A 141 -26.68 -1.75 -6.99
CA LYS A 141 -27.87 -2.24 -6.28
C LYS A 141 -27.91 -1.70 -4.87
N SER A 142 -29.09 -1.51 -4.31
CA SER A 142 -29.25 -1.07 -2.92
C SER A 142 -28.61 -2.04 -1.91
N THR A 143 -28.58 -3.35 -2.22
CA THR A 143 -27.90 -4.37 -1.40
C THR A 143 -26.39 -4.15 -1.30
N ASP A 144 -25.79 -3.51 -2.31
CA ASP A 144 -24.35 -3.26 -2.39
C ASP A 144 -23.97 -1.95 -1.70
N PHE A 145 -24.94 -1.24 -1.10
CA PHE A 145 -24.72 0.07 -0.49
C PHE A 145 -23.65 0.03 0.61
N LYS A 146 -23.64 -1.02 1.44
CA LYS A 146 -22.61 -1.17 2.48
C LYS A 146 -21.21 -1.25 1.90
N TRP A 147 -21.02 -2.08 0.88
CA TRP A 147 -19.75 -2.21 0.16
C TRP A 147 -19.35 -0.90 -0.51
N TYR A 148 -20.28 -0.25 -1.21
CA TYR A 148 -20.06 1.03 -1.86
C TYR A 148 -19.61 2.10 -0.86
N LYS A 149 -20.33 2.22 0.26
CA LYS A 149 -20.01 3.16 1.34
C LYS A 149 -18.61 2.90 1.88
N ASP A 150 -18.31 1.67 2.27
CA ASP A 150 -17.03 1.33 2.89
C ASP A 150 -15.85 1.55 1.92
N PHE A 151 -16.05 1.21 0.64
CA PHE A 151 -15.06 1.45 -0.41
C PHE A 151 -14.86 2.93 -0.70
N PHE A 152 -15.95 3.70 -0.86
CA PHE A 152 -15.90 5.15 -1.07
C PHE A 152 -15.19 5.82 0.11
N MET A 153 -15.55 5.48 1.34
CA MET A 153 -14.98 6.05 2.56
C MET A 153 -13.50 5.74 2.72
N THR A 154 -13.08 4.50 2.47
CA THR A 154 -11.66 4.11 2.54
C THR A 154 -10.79 4.89 1.54
N ARG A 155 -11.35 5.24 0.37
CA ARG A 155 -10.63 5.95 -0.69
C ARG A 155 -10.64 7.47 -0.48
N ILE A 156 -11.79 8.05 -0.13
CA ILE A 156 -11.93 9.51 0.06
C ILE A 156 -11.09 10.01 1.25
N MET A 157 -10.99 9.23 2.33
CA MET A 157 -10.21 9.59 3.53
C MET A 157 -8.71 9.71 3.26
N LYS A 158 -8.21 9.14 2.16
CA LYS A 158 -6.79 9.21 1.77
C LYS A 158 -6.46 10.43 0.91
N ARG A 159 -7.46 11.25 0.55
CA ARG A 159 -7.28 12.44 -0.31
C ARG A 159 -7.10 13.70 0.52
N SER A 160 -6.32 14.66 0.00
CA SER A 160 -6.12 15.98 0.62
C SER A 160 -7.29 16.94 0.37
N ASP A 161 -7.99 16.80 -0.76
CA ASP A 161 -9.15 17.61 -1.16
C ASP A 161 -10.49 16.97 -0.72
N ASN A 162 -10.46 16.04 0.24
CA ASN A 162 -11.63 15.24 0.63
C ASN A 162 -12.82 16.07 1.14
N GLN A 163 -12.60 17.31 1.57
CA GLN A 163 -13.66 18.21 2.06
C GLN A 163 -14.41 18.94 0.95
N GLN A 164 -13.92 18.91 -0.30
CA GLN A 164 -14.56 19.61 -1.41
C GLN A 164 -15.99 19.07 -1.66
N SER A 165 -16.90 20.00 -1.97
CA SER A 165 -18.30 19.71 -2.31
C SER A 165 -18.46 18.66 -3.40
N PHE A 166 -17.56 18.67 -4.38
CA PHE A 166 -17.54 17.73 -5.49
C PHE A 166 -17.62 16.28 -5.02
N TRP A 167 -16.88 15.89 -3.98
CA TRP A 167 -16.84 14.51 -3.52
C TRP A 167 -18.11 14.07 -2.78
N LYS A 168 -18.77 15.00 -2.09
CA LYS A 168 -20.05 14.76 -1.40
C LYS A 168 -21.19 14.62 -2.41
N GLU A 169 -21.17 15.44 -3.46
CA GLU A 169 -22.05 15.28 -4.61
C GLU A 169 -21.78 13.96 -5.35
N LYS A 170 -20.49 13.62 -5.53
CA LYS A 170 -20.08 12.37 -6.17
C LYS A 170 -20.58 11.14 -5.42
N PHE A 171 -20.54 11.18 -4.08
CA PHE A 171 -21.08 10.12 -3.23
C PHE A 171 -22.57 9.88 -3.52
N LEU A 172 -23.37 10.93 -3.64
CA LEU A 172 -24.81 10.81 -3.92
C LEU A 172 -25.12 10.41 -5.37
N THR A 173 -24.35 10.91 -6.34
CA THR A 173 -24.52 10.56 -7.76
C THR A 173 -24.07 9.13 -8.09
N GLY A 174 -23.21 8.54 -7.26
CA GLY A 174 -22.82 7.14 -7.37
C GLY A 174 -23.87 6.15 -6.86
N LEU A 175 -24.97 6.59 -6.23
CA LEU A 175 -26.03 5.71 -5.74
C LEU A 175 -27.03 5.32 -6.85
N PRO A 176 -27.77 4.20 -6.69
CA PRO A 176 -28.92 3.90 -7.55
C PRO A 176 -29.93 5.04 -7.50
N THR A 177 -30.56 5.37 -8.62
CA THR A 177 -31.42 6.55 -8.78
C THR A 177 -32.44 6.74 -7.65
N LEU A 178 -33.22 5.70 -7.35
CA LEU A 178 -34.26 5.75 -6.30
C LEU A 178 -33.67 5.99 -4.90
N LEU A 179 -32.52 5.37 -4.59
CA LEU A 179 -31.85 5.53 -3.31
C LEU A 179 -31.21 6.91 -3.19
N GLY A 180 -30.57 7.38 -4.27
CA GLY A 180 -29.96 8.71 -4.34
C GLY A 180 -31.00 9.82 -4.22
N GLU A 181 -32.16 9.69 -4.85
CA GLU A 181 -33.27 10.64 -4.72
C GLU A 181 -33.85 10.65 -3.30
N LYS A 182 -34.07 9.49 -2.68
CA LYS A 182 -34.50 9.39 -1.28
C LYS A 182 -33.55 10.17 -0.37
N PHE A 183 -32.24 9.96 -0.51
CA PHE A 183 -31.25 10.66 0.33
C PHE A 183 -31.21 12.16 0.06
N ARG A 184 -31.26 12.58 -1.21
CA ARG A 184 -31.32 14.00 -1.56
C ARG A 184 -32.55 14.66 -0.93
N ASN A 185 -33.71 14.02 -1.00
CA ASN A 185 -34.94 14.57 -0.43
C ASN A 185 -34.85 14.68 1.10
N GLN A 186 -34.34 13.68 1.81
CA GLN A 186 -34.11 13.76 3.26
C GLN A 186 -33.15 14.91 3.64
N ILE A 187 -32.11 15.15 2.85
CA ILE A 187 -31.19 16.27 3.09
C ILE A 187 -31.90 17.61 2.84
N ARG A 188 -32.70 17.72 1.77
CA ARG A 188 -33.45 18.93 1.41
C ARG A 188 -34.52 19.28 2.46
N GLU A 189 -35.21 18.28 3.01
CA GLU A 189 -36.20 18.46 4.07
C GLU A 189 -35.58 19.05 5.33
N ASN A 190 -34.36 18.62 5.68
CA ASN A 190 -33.66 19.14 6.86
C ASN A 190 -33.08 20.55 6.65
N ILE A 191 -32.84 20.98 5.40
CA ILE A 191 -32.08 22.22 5.11
C ILE A 191 -32.85 23.24 4.23
N ARG A 192 -34.17 23.06 4.04
CA ARG A 192 -35.05 24.02 3.32
C ARG A 192 -34.50 24.49 1.97
N GLY A 193 -34.17 23.57 1.06
CA GLY A 193 -33.86 23.91 -0.33
C GLY A 193 -32.63 23.20 -0.90
N ILE A 194 -31.65 23.95 -1.39
CA ILE A 194 -30.46 23.42 -2.08
C ILE A 194 -29.55 22.70 -1.09
N ILE A 195 -29.02 21.53 -1.48
CA ILE A 195 -28.11 20.73 -0.65
C ILE A 195 -26.78 21.48 -0.47
N PRO A 196 -26.42 21.93 0.74
CA PRO A 196 -25.19 22.68 0.96
C PRO A 196 -24.02 21.71 1.19
N TYR A 197 -23.51 21.13 0.10
CA TYR A 197 -22.42 20.16 0.16
C TYR A 197 -21.19 20.66 0.94
N GLU A 198 -20.90 21.95 0.91
CA GLU A 198 -19.77 22.53 1.67
C GLU A 198 -19.90 22.32 3.18
N LYS A 199 -21.13 22.40 3.71
CA LYS A 199 -21.43 22.34 5.14
C LYS A 199 -21.68 20.92 5.64
N LEU A 200 -21.91 19.97 4.74
CA LEU A 200 -22.17 18.57 5.08
C LEU A 200 -20.88 17.83 5.37
N THR A 201 -20.90 17.01 6.42
CA THR A 201 -19.87 16.02 6.70
C THR A 201 -20.23 14.67 6.06
N TYR A 202 -19.23 13.81 5.85
CA TYR A 202 -19.51 12.42 5.44
C TYR A 202 -20.30 11.65 6.50
N GLY A 203 -20.15 11.99 7.78
CA GLY A 203 -20.94 11.40 8.86
C GLY A 203 -22.43 11.71 8.73
N GLU A 204 -22.77 12.96 8.42
CA GLU A 204 -24.16 13.37 8.16
C GLU A 204 -24.70 12.71 6.88
N LEU A 205 -23.91 12.68 5.79
CA LEU A 205 -24.31 11.97 4.58
C LEU A 205 -24.63 10.50 4.82
N ILE A 206 -23.86 9.83 5.69
CA ILE A 206 -24.06 8.43 6.06
C ILE A 206 -25.24 8.28 7.04
N SER A 207 -25.46 9.21 7.97
CA SER A 207 -26.53 9.07 8.97
C SER A 207 -27.91 9.14 8.33
N PHE A 208 -28.08 9.92 7.24
CA PHE A 208 -29.31 9.88 6.42
C PHE A 208 -29.58 8.50 5.82
N THR A 209 -28.55 7.66 5.67
CA THR A 209 -28.67 6.30 5.11
C THR A 209 -29.06 5.24 6.14
N GLN A 210 -28.97 5.55 7.44
CA GLN A 210 -29.24 4.63 8.54
C GLN A 210 -30.57 4.91 9.26
N LYS A 211 -31.30 5.97 8.89
CA LYS A 211 -32.68 6.19 9.37
C LYS A 211 -33.65 5.27 8.63
N GLU A 212 -33.58 3.99 8.98
CA GLU A 212 -34.66 3.00 8.87
C GLU A 212 -34.89 2.37 10.23
#